data_AF-A0A3E0MXU3-F1
#
_entry.id   AF-A0A3E0MXU3-F1
#
_cell.length_a   1.000
_cell.length_b   1.000
_cell.length_c   1.000
_cell.angle_alpha   90.00
_cell.angle_beta   90.00
_cell.angle_gamma   90.00
#
_symmetry.space_group_name_H-M   'P 1'
#
loop_
_entity.id
_entity.type
_entity.pdbx_description
1 polymer ?
#
loop_
_entity_poly.entity_id
_entity_poly.type
_entity_poly.pdbx_seq_one_letter_code
_entity_poly.pdbx_strand_id
1 'polypeptide(L)' 'MAAEKILEWKILPRLMTIMFSIMAWRCAEWFMHLEDPNAVQAGFVSVVMGAMTGAFAIWMGHESKK' A
#
# COMPACT_ATOMS: atom_id res chain seq x y z
N MET A 1 -16.33 -19.88 13.23
CA MET A 1 -16.04 -20.81 12.11
C MET A 1 -15.89 -20.14 10.72
N ALA A 2 -15.92 -18.81 10.58
CA ALA A 2 -15.61 -18.13 9.30
C ALA A 2 -14.29 -17.32 9.33
N ALA A 3 -13.86 -16.86 10.51
CA ALA A 3 -12.63 -16.07 10.66
C ALA A 3 -11.34 -16.91 10.51
N GLU A 4 -11.34 -18.18 10.93
CA GLU A 4 -10.14 -19.04 10.90
C GLU A 4 -9.74 -19.46 9.48
N LYS A 5 -10.70 -19.69 8.57
CA LYS A 5 -10.39 -20.05 7.16
C LYS A 5 -9.79 -18.90 6.34
N ILE A 6 -10.05 -17.65 6.72
CA ILE A 6 -9.44 -16.46 6.09
C ILE A 6 -7.98 -16.29 6.58
N LEU A 7 -7.70 -16.72 7.82
CA LEU A 7 -6.36 -16.75 8.40
C LEU A 7 -5.48 -17.89 7.88
N GLU A 8 -6.05 -19.08 7.60
CA GLU A 8 -5.30 -20.24 7.07
C GLU A 8 -4.74 -20.05 5.66
N TRP A 9 -5.34 -19.17 4.83
CA TRP A 9 -5.05 -19.16 3.39
C TRP A 9 -4.05 -18.11 2.92
N LYS A 10 -3.35 -17.41 3.84
CA LYS A 10 -2.44 -16.28 3.50
C LYS A 10 -3.07 -15.27 2.52
N ILE A 11 -4.40 -15.14 2.55
CA ILE A 11 -5.12 -14.29 1.59
C ILE A 11 -5.16 -12.83 2.04
N LEU A 12 -5.24 -12.59 3.36
CA LEU A 12 -5.05 -11.28 3.99
C LEU A 12 -3.73 -10.62 3.57
N PRO A 13 -2.56 -11.31 3.68
CA PRO A 13 -1.29 -10.88 3.09
C PRO A 13 -1.38 -10.37 1.65
N ARG A 14 -1.90 -11.22 0.76
CA ARG A 14 -1.91 -10.95 -0.68
C ARG A 14 -2.91 -9.86 -1.04
N LEU A 15 -4.07 -9.83 -0.38
CA LEU A 15 -5.04 -8.75 -0.52
C LEU A 15 -4.44 -7.41 -0.07
N MET A 16 -3.71 -7.39 1.04
CA MET A 16 -3.06 -6.18 1.53
C MET A 16 -2.02 -5.68 0.53
N THR A 17 -1.16 -6.54 -0.02
CA THR A 17 -0.19 -6.14 -1.06
C THR A 17 -0.90 -5.56 -2.30
N ILE A 18 -1.97 -6.20 -2.77
CA ILE A 18 -2.75 -5.73 -3.91
C ILE A 18 -3.41 -4.37 -3.60
N MET A 19 -3.99 -4.20 -2.41
CA MET A 19 -4.59 -2.93 -1.98
C MET A 19 -3.54 -1.81 -1.88
N PHE A 20 -2.34 -2.10 -1.39
CA PHE A 20 -1.22 -1.16 -1.37
C PHE A 20 -0.81 -0.76 -2.80
N SER A 21 -0.70 -1.71 -3.73
CA SER A 21 -0.41 -1.40 -5.14
C SER A 21 -1.50 -0.56 -5.81
N ILE A 22 -2.77 -0.81 -5.52
CA ILE A 22 -3.89 -0.03 -6.07
C ILE A 22 -3.88 1.40 -5.51
N MET A 23 -3.66 1.58 -4.21
CA MET A 23 -3.54 2.92 -3.61
C MET A 23 -2.38 3.70 -4.22
N ALA A 24 -1.22 3.06 -4.37
CA ALA A 24 -0.04 3.66 -5.00
C ALA A 24 -0.33 4.12 -6.43
N TRP A 25 -0.99 3.25 -7.20
CA TRP A 25 -1.42 3.56 -8.56
C TRP A 25 -2.38 4.75 -8.59
N ARG A 26 -3.37 4.80 -7.70
CA ARG A 26 -4.35 5.90 -7.63
C ARG A 26 -3.69 7.23 -7.29
N CYS A 27 -2.70 7.25 -6.39
CA CYS A 27 -1.94 8.46 -6.09
C CYS A 27 -1.11 8.93 -7.28
N ALA A 28 -0.46 8.01 -8.00
CA ALA A 28 0.30 8.34 -9.21
C ALA A 28 -0.61 8.81 -10.35
N GLU A 29 -1.74 8.14 -10.58
CA GLU A 29 -2.75 8.51 -11.57
C GLU A 29 -3.35 9.88 -11.27
N TRP A 30 -3.69 10.16 -10.01
CA TRP A 30 -4.15 11.48 -9.59
C TRP A 30 -3.12 12.55 -9.88
N PHE A 31 -1.85 12.34 -9.53
CA PHE A 31 -0.77 13.30 -9.79
C PHE A 31 -0.57 13.59 -11.29
N MET A 32 -0.64 12.55 -12.11
CA MET A 32 -0.52 12.66 -13.57
C MET A 32 -1.75 13.31 -14.24
N HIS A 33 -2.90 13.33 -13.57
CA HIS A 33 -4.12 13.93 -14.09
C HIS A 33 -4.23 15.43 -13.80
N LEU A 34 -3.35 16.00 -12.97
CA LEU A 34 -3.36 17.44 -12.74
C LEU A 34 -2.85 18.21 -13.97
N GLU A 35 -3.60 19.25 -14.35
CA GLU A 35 -3.22 20.16 -15.45
C GLU A 35 -1.95 20.98 -15.13
N ASP A 36 -1.71 21.29 -13.85
CA ASP A 36 -0.51 22.03 -13.40
C ASP A 36 0.10 21.37 -12.15
N PRO A 37 0.98 20.36 -12.33
CA PRO A 37 1.58 19.63 -11.21
C PRO A 37 2.60 20.49 -10.46
N ASN A 38 2.32 20.77 -9.17
CA ASN A 38 3.22 21.53 -8.30
C ASN A 38 4.20 20.62 -7.53
N ALA A 39 5.42 21.09 -7.27
CA ALA A 39 6.41 20.43 -6.42
C ALA A 39 5.88 20.03 -5.03
N VAL A 40 4.95 20.79 -4.46
CA VAL A 40 4.30 20.45 -3.17
C VAL A 40 3.46 19.17 -3.28
N GLN A 41 2.73 18.99 -4.39
CA GLN A 41 1.89 17.82 -4.63
C GLN A 41 2.74 16.58 -4.93
N ALA A 42 3.85 16.75 -5.65
CA ALA A 42 4.84 15.70 -5.86
C ALA A 42 5.42 15.22 -4.51
N GLY A 43 5.70 16.15 -3.60
CA GLY A 43 6.13 15.85 -2.23
C GLY A 43 5.09 15.04 -1.45
N PHE A 44 3.80 15.42 -1.53
CA PHE A 44 2.72 14.68 -0.89
C PHE A 44 2.63 13.23 -1.39
N VAL A 45 2.66 13.02 -2.70
CA VAL A 45 2.62 11.67 -3.31
C VAL A 45 3.82 10.83 -2.87
N SER A 46 5.00 11.43 -2.82
CA SER A 46 6.23 10.76 -2.36
C SER A 46 6.14 10.31 -0.89
N VAL A 47 5.63 11.17 0.01
CA VAL A 47 5.48 10.84 1.43
C VAL A 47 4.47 9.71 1.63
N VAL A 48 3.34 9.74 0.91
CA VAL A 48 2.31 8.68 0.97
C VAL A 48 2.90 7.34 0.51
N MET A 49 3.63 7.33 -0.61
CA MET A 49 4.30 6.14 -1.14
C MET A 49 5.38 5.58 -0.19
N GLY A 50 6.16 6.48 0.43
CA GLY A 50 7.17 6.11 1.43
C GLY A 50 6.57 5.51 2.70
N ALA A 51 5.52 6.14 3.24
CA ALA A 51 4.80 5.64 4.42
C ALA A 51 4.18 4.26 4.18
N MET A 52 3.61 4.04 2.98
CA MET A 52 3.06 2.75 2.57
C MET A 52 4.12 1.64 2.51
N THR A 53 5.30 1.95 1.96
CA THR A 53 6.43 1.00 1.91
C THR A 53 6.92 0.64 3.31
N GLY A 54 7.00 1.63 4.21
CA GLY A 54 7.35 1.42 5.62
C GLY A 54 6.37 0.51 6.35
N ALA A 55 5.06 0.75 6.19
CA ALA A 55 4.01 -0.09 6.76
C ALA A 55 4.07 -1.54 6.23
N PHE A 56 4.30 -1.70 4.92
CA PHE A 56 4.45 -3.02 4.30
C PHE A 56 5.70 -3.77 4.80
N ALA A 57 6.83 -3.07 4.96
CA ALA A 57 8.07 -3.66 5.47
C ALA A 57 7.94 -4.15 6.92
N ILE A 58 7.28 -3.36 7.79
CA ILE A 58 6.99 -3.76 9.18
C ILE A 58 6.10 -5.02 9.19
N TRP A 59 5.07 -5.03 8.36
CA TRP A 59 4.12 -6.13 8.25
C TRP A 59 4.78 -7.42 7.75
N MET A 60 5.63 -7.36 6.70
CA MET A 60 6.46 -8.48 6.23
C MET A 60 7.42 -8.99 7.33
N GLY A 61 7.97 -8.08 8.13
CA GLY A 61 8.80 -8.44 9.28
C GLY A 61 8.06 -9.22 10.36
N HIS A 62 6.76 -8.93 10.56
CA HIS A 62 5.91 -9.70 11.47
C HIS A 62 5.55 -11.09 10.91
N GLU A 63 5.36 -11.21 9.59
CA GLU A 63 5.02 -12.50 8.96
C GLU A 63 6.22 -13.44 8.83
N SER A 64 7.43 -12.90 8.66
CA SER A 64 8.68 -13.67 8.64
C SER A 64 9.04 -14.27 10.00
N LYS A 65 8.47 -13.74 11.09
CA LYS A 65 8.76 -14.17 12.47
C LYS A 65 7.90 -15.35 12.95
N LYS A 66 7.11 -15.98 12.07
CA LYS A 66 6.22 -17.10 12.38
C LYS A 66 6.66 -18.39 11.70
#